data_AF-A0A090MFG3-F1
#
_entry.id   AF-A0A090MFG3-F1
#
_cell.length_a   1.000
_cell.length_b   1.000
_cell.length_c   1.000
_cell.angle_alpha   90.00
_cell.angle_beta   90.00
_cell.angle_gamma   90.00
#
_symmetry.space_group_name_H-M   'P 1'
#
loop_
_entity.id
_entity.type
_entity.pdbx_description
1 polymer ?
#
loop_
_entity_poly.entity_id
_entity_poly.type
_entity_poly.pdbx_seq_one_letter_code
_entity_poly.pdbx_strand_id
1 'polypeptide(L)'
;MSEVLEGFIEPYRDLADTDDAYERLLTLGMLAWNAALLPVDRRRTLIAETLEANFAMASRSDQALARETIETLIRRKLEHFAENQRAILSFKLSHTRDGLHLSVASTL
;
A
#
# COMPACT_ATOMS: atom_id res chain seq x y z
N MET A 1 -6.90 10.29 7.04
CA MET A 1 -6.27 9.50 5.95
C MET A 1 -5.11 8.67 6.47
N SER A 2 -4.27 9.19 7.37
CA SER A 2 -3.24 8.40 8.05
C SER A 2 -3.82 7.15 8.74
N GLU A 3 -4.77 7.33 9.66
CA GLU A 3 -5.43 6.20 10.36
C GLU A 3 -6.10 5.21 9.40
N VAL A 4 -6.64 5.72 8.28
CA VAL A 4 -7.26 4.88 7.25
C VAL A 4 -6.20 4.03 6.55
N LEU A 5 -5.05 4.61 6.19
CA LEU A 5 -3.95 3.87 5.59
C LEU A 5 -3.37 2.85 6.58
N GLU A 6 -3.24 3.20 7.86
CA GLU A 6 -2.79 2.26 8.91
C GLU A 6 -3.77 1.09 9.10
N GLY A 7 -5.06 1.37 9.24
CA GLY A 7 -6.09 0.33 9.34
C GLY A 7 -6.24 -0.51 8.06
N PHE A 8 -5.88 0.07 6.92
CA PHE A 8 -5.85 -0.63 5.65
C PHE A 8 -4.73 -1.69 5.59
N ILE A 9 -3.51 -1.32 6.02
CA ILE A 9 -2.35 -2.23 6.03
C ILE A 9 -2.24 -3.13 7.25
N GLU A 10 -3.12 -2.94 8.25
CA GLU A 10 -3.11 -3.66 9.54
C GLU A 10 -2.84 -5.17 9.44
N PRO A 11 -3.42 -5.94 8.48
CA PRO A 11 -3.19 -7.38 8.41
C PRO A 11 -1.73 -7.80 8.17
N TYR A 12 -0.90 -6.86 7.72
CA TYR A 12 0.51 -7.08 7.41
C TYR A 12 1.43 -6.31 8.37
N ARG A 13 0.88 -5.58 9.35
CA ARG A 13 1.66 -4.71 10.26
C ARG A 13 2.70 -5.50 11.06
N ASP A 14 2.33 -6.69 11.53
CA ASP A 14 3.22 -7.57 12.31
C ASP A 14 4.33 -8.23 11.46
N LEU A 15 4.32 -8.05 10.14
CA LEU A 15 5.41 -8.48 9.25
C LEU A 15 6.47 -7.37 9.07
N ALA A 16 6.21 -6.17 9.56
CA ALA A 16 7.05 -5.00 9.40
C ALA A 16 7.75 -4.64 10.71
N ASP A 17 8.76 -5.43 11.07
CA ASP A 17 9.48 -5.33 12.35
C ASP A 17 10.46 -4.15 12.44
N THR A 18 10.68 -3.43 11.34
CA THR A 18 11.59 -2.29 11.26
C THR A 18 10.89 -1.11 10.60
N ASP A 19 11.35 0.11 10.88
CA ASP A 19 10.81 1.32 10.24
C ASP A 19 10.91 1.25 8.71
N ASP A 20 12.03 0.72 8.18
CA ASP A 20 12.22 0.48 6.75
C ASP A 20 11.19 -0.52 6.19
N ALA A 21 10.91 -1.60 6.92
CA ALA A 21 9.91 -2.59 6.51
C ALA A 21 8.50 -1.99 6.56
N TYR A 22 8.21 -1.15 7.55
CA TYR A 22 6.94 -0.45 7.68
C TYR A 22 6.74 0.59 6.58
N GLU A 23 7.79 1.33 6.22
CA GLU A 23 7.79 2.27 5.09
C GLU A 23 7.51 1.55 3.76
N ARG A 24 8.14 0.38 3.54
CA ARG A 24 7.86 -0.46 2.37
C ARG A 24 6.43 -0.97 2.36
N LEU A 25 5.90 -1.39 3.51
CA LEU A 25 4.51 -1.82 3.63
C LEU A 25 3.53 -0.67 3.32
N LEU A 26 3.78 0.53 3.83
CA LEU A 26 2.99 1.72 3.52
C LEU A 26 3.05 2.08 2.03
N THR A 27 4.20 1.90 1.40
CA THR A 27 4.38 2.09 -0.05
C THR A 27 3.52 1.12 -0.85
N LEU A 28 3.53 -0.17 -0.50
CA LEU A 28 2.67 -1.18 -1.10
C LEU A 28 1.18 -0.91 -0.82
N GLY A 29 0.85 -0.48 0.39
CA GLY A 29 -0.49 -0.06 0.78
C GLY A 29 -1.00 1.10 -0.06
N MET A 30 -0.20 2.16 -0.22
CA MET A 30 -0.52 3.31 -1.06
C MET A 30 -0.77 2.88 -2.53
N LEU A 31 0.08 2.01 -3.07
CA LEU A 31 -0.10 1.47 -4.42
C LEU A 31 -1.43 0.72 -4.55
N ALA A 32 -1.67 -0.26 -3.67
CA ALA A 32 -2.88 -1.07 -3.68
C ALA A 32 -4.14 -0.21 -3.52
N TRP A 33 -4.08 0.79 -2.63
CA TRP A 33 -5.16 1.75 -2.41
C TRP A 33 -5.50 2.52 -3.69
N ASN A 34 -4.50 3.12 -4.34
CA ASN A 34 -4.70 3.90 -5.57
C ASN A 34 -5.13 3.00 -6.74
N ALA A 35 -4.56 1.81 -6.86
CA ALA A 35 -4.94 0.82 -7.87
C ALA A 35 -6.40 0.37 -7.73
N ALA A 36 -6.95 0.38 -6.52
CA ALA A 36 -8.35 0.03 -6.27
C ALA A 36 -9.33 1.10 -6.78
N LEU A 37 -8.90 2.36 -6.94
CA LEU A 37 -9.70 3.46 -7.49
C LEU A 37 -9.75 3.45 -9.03
N LEU A 38 -8.85 2.71 -9.68
CA LEU A 38 -8.77 2.63 -11.13
C LEU A 38 -9.70 1.56 -11.71
N PRO A 39 -10.15 1.72 -12.97
CA PRO A 39 -10.77 0.64 -13.74
C PRO A 39 -9.86 -0.59 -13.81
N VAL A 40 -10.47 -1.78 -13.93
CA VAL A 40 -9.78 -3.09 -13.85
C VAL A 40 -8.59 -3.20 -14.82
N ASP A 41 -8.73 -2.68 -16.04
CA ASP A 41 -7.66 -2.75 -17.04
C ASP A 41 -6.44 -1.91 -16.63
N ARG A 42 -6.68 -0.71 -16.11
CA ARG A 42 -5.62 0.19 -15.62
C ARG A 42 -4.95 -0.34 -14.36
N ARG A 43 -5.71 -0.99 -13.48
CA ARG A 43 -5.20 -1.63 -12.27
C ARG A 43 -4.14 -2.69 -12.61
N ARG A 44 -4.41 -3.56 -13.59
CA ARG A 44 -3.46 -4.62 -13.99
C ARG A 44 -2.15 -4.04 -14.50
N THR A 45 -2.22 -3.01 -15.34
CA THR A 45 -1.02 -2.31 -15.86
C THR A 45 -0.20 -1.71 -14.71
N LEU A 46 -0.82 -0.97 -13.80
CA LEU A 46 -0.12 -0.33 -12.68
C LEU A 46 0.58 -1.36 -11.77
N ILE A 47 -0.07 -2.48 -11.47
CA ILE A 47 0.51 -3.56 -10.66
C ILE A 47 1.72 -4.17 -11.37
N ALA A 48 1.60 -4.46 -12.67
CA ALA A 48 2.70 -5.03 -13.45
C ALA A 48 3.92 -4.09 -13.48
N GLU A 49 3.71 -2.82 -13.82
CA GLU A 49 4.77 -1.81 -13.86
C GLU A 49 5.47 -1.65 -12.49
N THR A 50 4.71 -1.73 -11.41
CA THR A 50 5.27 -1.60 -10.06
C THR A 50 6.12 -2.80 -9.66
N LEU A 51 5.66 -4.02 -9.99
CA LEU A 51 6.41 -5.24 -9.75
C LEU A 51 7.70 -5.25 -10.59
N GLU A 52 7.65 -4.80 -11.84
CA GLU A 52 8.84 -4.66 -12.67
C GLU A 52 9.80 -3.61 -12.11
N ALA A 53 9.32 -2.45 -11.69
CA ALA A 53 10.19 -1.37 -11.20
C ALA A 53 10.84 -1.67 -9.85
N ASN A 54 10.12 -2.31 -8.92
CA ASN A 54 10.55 -2.46 -7.52
C ASN A 54 10.97 -3.89 -7.14
N PHE A 55 10.56 -4.88 -7.93
CA PHE A 55 10.82 -6.30 -7.67
C PHE A 55 11.50 -7.01 -8.86
N ALA A 56 12.03 -6.27 -9.85
CA ALA A 56 12.74 -6.85 -11.00
C ALA A 56 13.85 -7.83 -10.61
N MET A 57 14.60 -7.53 -9.55
CA MET A 57 15.70 -8.36 -9.05
C MET A 57 15.26 -9.42 -8.03
N ALA A 58 13.98 -9.41 -7.63
CA ALA A 58 13.44 -10.37 -6.67
C ALA A 58 13.21 -11.73 -7.35
N SER A 59 13.16 -12.79 -6.55
CA SER A 59 12.85 -14.12 -7.08
C SER A 59 11.41 -14.18 -7.63
N ARG A 60 11.12 -15.16 -8.50
CA ARG A 60 9.76 -15.36 -9.02
C ARG A 60 8.74 -15.60 -7.89
N SER A 61 9.14 -16.28 -6.82
CA SER A 61 8.31 -16.49 -5.63
C SER A 61 8.02 -15.17 -4.90
N ASP A 62 9.01 -14.30 -4.74
CA ASP A 62 8.83 -13.01 -4.07
C ASP A 62 7.93 -12.07 -4.89
N GLN A 63 8.10 -12.06 -6.22
CA GLN A 63 7.22 -11.31 -7.12
C GLN A 63 5.76 -11.82 -7.06
N ALA A 64 5.56 -13.13 -6.97
CA ALA A 64 4.24 -13.73 -6.82
C ALA A 64 3.60 -13.34 -5.47
N LEU A 65 4.36 -13.41 -4.38
CA LEU A 65 3.91 -13.02 -3.04
C LEU A 65 3.54 -11.52 -2.99
N ALA A 66 4.36 -10.65 -3.59
CA ALA A 66 4.08 -9.23 -3.67
C ALA A 66 2.78 -8.95 -4.47
N ARG A 67 2.59 -9.64 -5.60
CA ARG A 67 1.35 -9.55 -6.39
C ARG A 67 0.13 -9.98 -5.57
N GLU A 68 0.19 -11.13 -4.91
CA GLU A 68 -0.89 -11.64 -4.08
C GLU A 68 -1.23 -10.69 -2.93
N THR A 69 -0.22 -10.09 -2.31
CA THR A 69 -0.38 -9.08 -1.25
C THR A 69 -1.12 -7.85 -1.79
N ILE A 70 -0.70 -7.31 -2.94
CA ILE A 70 -1.35 -6.16 -3.57
C ILE A 70 -2.81 -6.47 -3.94
N GLU A 71 -3.07 -7.63 -4.54
CA GLU A 71 -4.42 -8.05 -4.92
C GLU A 71 -5.34 -8.25 -3.71
N THR A 72 -4.81 -8.79 -2.62
CA THR A 72 -5.52 -8.94 -1.34
C THR A 72 -5.86 -7.59 -0.73
N LEU A 73 -4.90 -6.66 -0.68
CA LEU A 73 -5.13 -5.30 -0.21
C LEU A 73 -6.16 -4.56 -1.07
N ILE A 74 -6.12 -4.69 -2.40
CA ILE A 74 -7.14 -4.11 -3.28
C ILE A 74 -8.54 -4.65 -2.94
N ARG A 75 -8.68 -5.96 -2.71
CA ARG A 75 -9.95 -6.57 -2.34
C ARG A 75 -10.45 -6.00 -1.00
N ARG A 76 -9.57 -5.94 -0.01
CA ARG A 76 -9.85 -5.33 1.31
C ARG A 76 -10.31 -3.87 1.18
N LYS A 77 -9.70 -3.07 0.28
CA LYS A 77 -10.13 -1.69 0.01
C LYS A 77 -11.57 -1.67 -0.46
N LEU A 78 -11.91 -2.50 -1.44
CA LEU A 78 -13.25 -2.56 -2.03
C LEU A 78 -14.30 -3.10 -1.06
N GLU A 79 -13.92 -3.93 -0.10
CA GLU A 79 -14.83 -4.53 0.89
C GLU A 79 -15.06 -3.61 2.11
N HIS A 80 -14.00 -3.00 2.64
CA HIS A 80 -14.07 -2.29 3.93
C HIS A 80 -13.93 -0.77 3.82
N PHE A 81 -13.44 -0.27 2.68
CA PHE A 81 -13.12 1.15 2.47
C PHE A 81 -13.73 1.69 1.15
N ALA A 82 -14.82 1.07 0.68
CA ALA A 82 -15.43 1.36 -0.61
C ALA A 82 -15.83 2.85 -0.75
N GLU A 83 -16.34 3.46 0.31
CA GLU A 83 -16.82 4.85 0.30
C GLU A 83 -15.68 5.88 0.18
N ASN A 84 -14.45 5.50 0.55
CA ASN A 84 -13.32 6.40 0.45
C ASN A 84 -12.74 6.38 -0.97
N GLN A 85 -13.02 7.45 -1.72
CA GLN A 85 -12.56 7.65 -3.10
C GLN A 85 -11.29 8.50 -3.20
N ARG A 86 -10.68 8.89 -2.07
CA ARG A 86 -9.50 9.75 -2.08
C ARG A 86 -8.26 9.00 -2.56
N ALA A 87 -7.53 9.55 -3.53
CA ALA A 87 -6.22 9.04 -3.92
C ALA A 87 -5.15 9.54 -2.94
N ILE A 88 -4.19 8.68 -2.60
CA ILE A 88 -3.04 9.03 -1.77
C ILE A 88 -1.92 9.54 -2.67
N LEU A 89 -1.44 10.76 -2.39
CA LEU A 89 -0.38 11.41 -3.17
C LEU A 89 1.01 11.08 -2.61
N SER A 90 1.13 11.09 -1.28
CA SER A 90 2.36 10.78 -0.57
C SER A 90 2.06 10.48 0.89
N PHE A 91 3.03 9.85 1.56
CA PHE A 91 3.05 9.73 3.00
C PHE A 91 4.42 10.13 3.54
N LYS A 92 4.49 10.41 4.83
CA LYS A 92 5.73 10.67 5.55
C LYS A 92 5.67 10.00 6.92
N LEU A 93 6.70 9.22 7.22
CA LEU A 93 6.97 8.74 8.57
C LEU A 93 7.86 9.74 9.30
N SER A 94 7.60 9.95 10.58
CA SER A 94 8.39 10.84 11.43
C SER A 94 8.46 10.30 12.84
N HIS A 95 9.65 10.27 13.45
CA HIS A 95 9.80 9.97 14.87
C HIS A 95 9.43 11.19 15.69
N THR A 96 8.49 11.02 16.60
CA THR A 96 8.06 12.02 17.58
C THR A 96 8.39 11.52 18.98
N ARG A 97 8.17 12.36 20.00
CA ARG A 97 8.32 11.94 21.41
C ARG A 97 7.41 10.76 21.78
N ASP A 98 6.25 10.66 21.12
CA ASP A 98 5.23 9.66 21.40
C ASP A 98 5.34 8.42 20.50
N GLY A 99 6.41 8.35 19.69
CA GLY A 99 6.69 7.25 18.78
C GLY A 99 6.61 7.62 17.31
N LEU A 100 6.45 6.61 16.46
CA LEU A 100 6.38 6.75 15.01
C LEU A 100 5.03 7.37 14.61
N HIS A 101 5.07 8.45 13.84
CA HIS A 101 3.89 9.18 13.38
C HIS A 101 3.79 9.17 11.85
N LEU A 102 2.60 8.82 11.34
CA LEU A 102 2.29 8.79 9.91
C LEU A 102 1.49 10.02 9.48
N SER A 103 2.04 10.78 8.53
CA SER A 103 1.33 11.85 7.81
C SER A 103 0.98 11.39 6.39
N VAL A 104 -0.26 11.58 5.94
CA VAL A 104 -0.70 11.23 4.58
C VAL A 104 -1.32 12.41 3.87
N ALA A 105 -0.82 12.74 2.68
CA ALA A 105 -1.41 13.71 1.77
C ALA A 105 -2.33 12.97 0.78
N SER A 106 -3.56 13.45 0.59
CA SER A 106 -4.52 12.87 -0.33
C SER A 106 -5.38 13.90 -1.05
N THR A 107 -5.92 13.52 -2.20
CA THR A 107 -6.84 14.33 -3.02
C THR A 107 -8.15 13.60 -3.26
N LEU A 108 -9.20 14.37 -3.56
CA LEU A 108 -10.44 13.88 -4.16
C LEU A 108 -10.25 13.64 -5.66
#